data_AF-A0A0M3U7T4-F1
#
_entry.id   AF-A0A0M3U7T4-F1
#
_cell.length_a   1.000
_cell.length_b   1.000
_cell.length_c   1.000
_cell.angle_alpha   90.00
_cell.angle_beta   90.00
_cell.angle_gamma   90.00
#
_symmetry.space_group_name_H-M   'P 1'
#
loop_
_entity.id
_entity.type
_entity.pdbx_description
1 polymer ?
#
loop_
_entity_poly.entity_id
_entity_poly.type
_entity_poly.pdbx_seq_one_letter_code
_entity_poly.pdbx_strand_id
1 'polypeptide(L)'
;MAAELAGETVASRLADADPSVWGPRAAGAPPRTGWTGLAARSRPLVGQVAALRERFAVAGAHRVLLVGTPDAVAAARVVAGTDPGGTRLTALDSADPVQVAEALSGELAETVLVVADAAGTDPVVAAVTRVVAAAIAEEVGAGALAARTVHLTEPGSPLDTPGDPGPVVVTLDADVPGRFGVLGPLGLVPAGLAGADVSAVLGDAVAAEGALDADDPDNPALLLAGALAAGRGSLLALRDAERSPALTGWLAPLLTAAGLTVVPVPPDEPVGAGPAPQEPTAPAGVVDVHTDGTGPRPGPGQGAVRLDAGPGAAVVLWQAAAALAGRVLDTDPFAPAPPAPAEGPDPEPSFVDGGIAVHAGDWLPPATRTVAGALDALAAVADGAPAVVSAWLDPESDASVAVLRGPLVARLGLPVAFGWAPACRSGDTGAPDVAVHCHLTGNGSSGDLPGSVGADTVPPGPGLDSLHAAQARAVMDDQRRRGRPVLRLHLTDRLAGLVTLARAVTEP
;
A
#
# COMPACT_ATOMS: atom_id res chain seq x y z
N MET A 1 -26.50 5.13 -12.75
CA MET A 1 -25.04 5.23 -12.83
C MET A 1 -24.44 4.24 -13.83
N ALA A 2 -24.47 2.92 -13.64
CA ALA A 2 -23.86 2.00 -14.63
C ALA A 2 -24.39 2.18 -16.06
N ALA A 3 -25.73 2.25 -16.24
CA ALA A 3 -26.35 2.54 -17.53
C ALA A 3 -26.00 3.93 -18.11
N GLU A 4 -25.70 4.91 -17.25
CA GLU A 4 -25.30 6.26 -17.66
C GLU A 4 -23.85 6.26 -18.15
N LEU A 5 -22.94 5.63 -17.39
CA LEU A 5 -21.55 5.41 -17.79
C LEU A 5 -21.47 4.64 -19.12
N ALA A 6 -22.30 3.60 -19.29
CA ALA A 6 -22.41 2.86 -20.56
C ALA A 6 -22.87 3.77 -21.71
N GLY A 7 -23.88 4.61 -21.48
CA GLY A 7 -24.36 5.58 -22.47
C GLY A 7 -23.34 6.66 -22.86
N GLU A 8 -22.41 7.00 -21.96
CA GLU A 8 -21.26 7.89 -22.20
C GLU A 8 -20.07 7.22 -22.90
N THR A 9 -20.20 5.93 -23.22
CA THR A 9 -19.17 5.09 -23.84
C THR A 9 -17.83 5.10 -23.10
N VAL A 10 -17.85 5.15 -21.77
CA VAL A 10 -16.61 5.31 -20.99
C VAL A 10 -15.79 4.03 -20.91
N ALA A 11 -16.41 2.85 -21.04
CA ALA A 11 -15.70 1.57 -20.93
C ALA A 11 -14.84 1.32 -22.16
N SER A 12 -15.41 1.47 -23.35
CA SER A 12 -14.65 1.30 -24.60
C SER A 12 -13.55 2.35 -24.75
N ARG A 13 -13.83 3.61 -24.38
CA ARG A 13 -12.82 4.68 -24.39
C ARG A 13 -11.70 4.46 -23.38
N LEU A 14 -12.02 3.88 -22.21
CA LEU A 14 -11.01 3.45 -21.25
C LEU A 14 -10.12 2.35 -21.85
N ALA A 15 -10.73 1.34 -22.49
CA ALA A 15 -10.00 0.28 -23.17
C ALA A 15 -9.07 0.81 -24.28
N ASP A 16 -9.53 1.82 -25.03
CA ASP A 16 -8.75 2.53 -26.05
C ASP A 16 -7.69 3.50 -25.48
N ALA A 17 -7.50 3.52 -24.16
CA ALA A 17 -6.54 4.37 -23.47
C ALA A 17 -6.78 5.88 -23.72
N ASP A 18 -8.04 6.29 -23.96
CA ASP A 18 -8.41 7.68 -24.27
C ASP A 18 -8.25 8.58 -23.03
N PRO A 19 -7.26 9.51 -23.02
CA PRO A 19 -7.03 10.37 -21.87
C PRO A 19 -8.17 11.37 -21.61
N SER A 20 -9.06 11.59 -22.58
CA SER A 20 -10.23 12.48 -22.42
C SER A 20 -11.39 11.83 -21.67
N VAL A 21 -11.24 10.57 -21.23
CA VAL A 21 -12.09 9.94 -20.22
C VAL A 21 -11.87 10.55 -18.83
N TRP A 22 -10.84 11.37 -18.61
CA TRP A 22 -10.57 11.92 -17.28
C TRP A 22 -11.06 13.36 -17.12
N GLY A 23 -11.61 13.67 -15.94
CA GLY A 23 -12.05 15.03 -15.59
C GLY A 23 -10.88 15.98 -15.33
N PRO A 24 -11.13 17.29 -15.14
CA PRO A 24 -10.09 18.31 -14.98
C PRO A 24 -9.07 18.01 -13.88
N ARG A 25 -9.50 17.37 -12.77
CA ARG A 25 -8.60 16.98 -11.66
C ARG A 25 -7.53 15.96 -12.08
N ALA A 26 -7.81 15.14 -13.09
CA ALA A 26 -6.88 14.16 -13.64
C ALA A 26 -6.26 14.58 -15.00
N ALA A 27 -6.78 15.63 -15.64
CA ALA A 27 -6.43 16.08 -17.00
C ALA A 27 -5.15 16.96 -17.10
N GLY A 28 -4.38 17.12 -16.02
CA GLY A 28 -3.20 18.00 -15.96
C GLY A 28 -1.82 17.30 -15.93
N ALA A 29 -1.79 15.97 -15.93
CA ALA A 29 -0.56 15.16 -15.92
C ALA A 29 -0.24 14.61 -17.32
N PRO A 30 0.98 14.11 -17.59
CA PRO A 30 1.18 13.24 -18.75
C PRO A 30 0.13 12.11 -18.77
N PRO A 31 -0.24 11.57 -19.95
CA PRO A 31 -1.18 10.47 -20.05
C PRO A 31 -0.75 9.31 -19.12
N ARG A 32 -1.66 8.86 -18.27
CA ARG A 32 -1.47 7.78 -17.28
C ARG A 32 -2.36 6.59 -17.65
N THR A 33 -2.37 6.24 -18.93
CA THR A 33 -3.27 5.24 -19.53
C THR A 33 -2.56 3.94 -19.87
N GLY A 34 -1.23 3.85 -19.69
CA GLY A 34 -0.43 2.66 -20.00
C GLY A 34 -0.75 1.42 -19.17
N TRP A 35 -1.68 1.50 -18.21
CA TRP A 35 -2.19 0.33 -17.48
C TRP A 35 -3.35 -0.37 -18.21
N THR A 36 -4.03 0.29 -19.14
CA THR A 36 -5.13 -0.33 -19.89
C THR A 36 -4.56 -1.32 -20.91
N GLY A 37 -5.06 -2.55 -20.92
CA GLY A 37 -4.48 -3.65 -21.72
C GLY A 37 -3.07 -4.09 -21.29
N LEU A 38 -2.61 -3.71 -20.08
CA LEU A 38 -1.29 -4.08 -19.58
C LEU A 38 -1.12 -5.60 -19.44
N ALA A 39 -2.19 -6.34 -19.13
CA ALA A 39 -2.15 -7.79 -19.03
C ALA A 39 -1.76 -8.45 -20.37
N ALA A 40 -2.39 -8.00 -21.47
CA ALA A 40 -2.06 -8.48 -22.80
C ALA A 40 -0.62 -8.12 -23.21
N ARG A 41 -0.20 -6.87 -22.94
CA ARG A 41 1.17 -6.39 -23.23
C ARG A 41 2.26 -7.09 -22.42
N SER A 42 1.93 -7.55 -21.22
CA SER A 42 2.88 -8.20 -20.31
C SER A 42 3.09 -9.70 -20.57
N ARG A 43 2.33 -10.32 -21.49
CA ARG A 43 2.49 -11.75 -21.85
C ARG A 43 3.94 -12.17 -22.16
N PRO A 44 4.78 -11.37 -22.86
CA PRO A 44 6.18 -11.73 -23.10
C PRO A 44 6.99 -11.91 -21.82
N LEU A 45 6.62 -11.26 -20.71
CA LEU A 45 7.32 -11.38 -19.43
C LEU A 45 7.26 -12.81 -18.87
N VAL A 46 6.25 -13.62 -19.22
CA VAL A 46 6.15 -15.02 -18.77
C VAL A 46 7.40 -15.81 -19.16
N GLY A 47 7.82 -15.70 -20.42
CA GLY A 47 9.02 -16.37 -20.92
C GLY A 47 10.30 -15.80 -20.30
N GLN A 48 10.38 -14.48 -20.13
CA GLN A 48 11.53 -13.81 -19.53
C GLN A 48 11.71 -14.21 -18.06
N VAL A 49 10.63 -14.22 -17.27
CA VAL A 49 10.63 -14.62 -15.86
C VAL A 49 11.00 -16.09 -15.72
N ALA A 50 10.46 -16.97 -16.56
CA ALA A 50 10.83 -18.39 -16.55
C ALA A 50 12.33 -18.59 -16.82
N ALA A 51 12.88 -17.91 -17.82
CA ALA A 51 14.31 -17.98 -18.14
C ALA A 51 15.20 -17.43 -17.01
N LEU A 52 14.82 -16.31 -16.40
CA LEU A 52 15.55 -15.74 -15.26
C LEU A 52 15.49 -16.65 -14.03
N ARG A 53 14.32 -17.20 -13.72
CA ARG A 53 14.13 -18.15 -12.62
C ARG A 53 15.00 -19.38 -12.80
N GLU A 54 15.04 -19.96 -14.00
CA GLU A 54 15.91 -21.11 -14.29
C GLU A 54 17.40 -20.75 -14.17
N ARG A 55 17.81 -19.60 -14.72
CA ARG A 55 19.18 -19.09 -14.56
C ARG A 55 19.58 -18.95 -13.09
N PHE A 56 18.71 -18.36 -12.25
CA PHE A 56 19.00 -18.17 -10.83
C PHE A 56 18.97 -19.48 -10.05
N ALA A 57 18.06 -20.40 -10.37
CA ALA A 57 18.02 -21.72 -9.77
C ALA A 57 19.30 -22.53 -10.03
N VAL A 58 19.86 -22.46 -11.25
CA VAL A 58 21.17 -23.07 -11.58
C VAL A 58 22.30 -22.46 -10.75
N ALA A 59 22.20 -21.18 -10.39
CA ALA A 59 23.13 -20.48 -9.50
C ALA A 59 22.85 -20.71 -8.00
N GLY A 60 21.88 -21.57 -7.65
CA GLY A 60 21.48 -21.84 -6.27
C GLY A 60 20.56 -20.78 -5.63
N ALA A 61 20.15 -19.75 -6.38
CA ALA A 61 19.32 -18.67 -5.89
C ALA A 61 17.84 -18.89 -6.22
N HIS A 62 16.99 -18.95 -5.19
CA HIS A 62 15.57 -19.29 -5.32
C HIS A 62 14.66 -18.60 -4.28
N ARG A 63 15.23 -17.86 -3.34
CA ARG A 63 14.52 -16.87 -2.52
C ARG A 63 14.57 -15.51 -3.22
N VAL A 64 13.49 -14.75 -3.21
CA VAL A 64 13.47 -13.37 -3.75
C VAL A 64 13.39 -12.39 -2.60
N LEU A 65 14.33 -11.45 -2.57
CA LEU A 65 14.26 -10.24 -1.74
C LEU A 65 13.98 -9.04 -2.65
N LEU A 66 12.77 -8.49 -2.55
CA LEU A 66 12.37 -7.27 -3.23
C LEU A 66 12.63 -6.06 -2.32
N VAL A 67 13.37 -5.07 -2.82
CA VAL A 67 13.43 -3.73 -2.25
C VAL A 67 12.79 -2.77 -3.25
N GLY A 68 11.73 -2.09 -2.87
CA GLY A 68 11.05 -1.19 -3.80
C GLY A 68 10.18 -0.16 -3.13
N THR A 69 9.55 0.69 -3.94
CA THR A 69 8.56 1.63 -3.44
C THR A 69 7.33 0.89 -2.90
N PRO A 70 6.49 1.52 -2.05
CA PRO A 70 5.29 0.87 -1.51
C PRO A 70 4.34 0.33 -2.60
N ASP A 71 4.20 1.06 -3.71
CA ASP A 71 3.38 0.63 -4.85
C ASP A 71 3.98 -0.62 -5.54
N ALA A 72 5.31 -0.68 -5.70
CA ALA A 72 6.00 -1.83 -6.28
C ALA A 72 5.86 -3.07 -5.38
N VAL A 73 6.04 -2.91 -4.07
CA VAL A 73 5.88 -3.99 -3.10
C VAL A 73 4.43 -4.47 -3.02
N ALA A 74 3.46 -3.55 -3.02
CA ALA A 74 2.03 -3.92 -3.07
C ALA A 74 1.70 -4.72 -4.33
N ALA A 75 2.17 -4.28 -5.50
CA ALA A 75 1.98 -5.00 -6.76
C ALA A 75 2.55 -6.44 -6.71
N ALA A 76 3.78 -6.59 -6.23
CA ALA A 76 4.43 -7.89 -6.08
C ALA A 76 3.67 -8.80 -5.11
N ARG A 77 3.25 -8.27 -3.95
CA ARG A 77 2.51 -9.02 -2.93
C ARG A 77 1.13 -9.48 -3.43
N VAL A 78 0.43 -8.67 -4.23
CA VAL A 78 -0.87 -9.07 -4.82
C VAL A 78 -0.71 -10.30 -5.71
N VAL A 79 0.29 -10.30 -6.61
CA VAL A 79 0.54 -11.44 -7.51
C VAL A 79 1.06 -12.66 -6.72
N ALA A 80 1.98 -12.47 -5.78
CA ALA A 80 2.50 -13.55 -4.94
C ALA A 80 1.41 -14.19 -4.05
N GLY A 81 0.47 -13.38 -3.57
CA GLY A 81 -0.67 -13.81 -2.74
C GLY A 81 -1.69 -14.68 -3.49
N THR A 82 -1.57 -14.83 -4.81
CA THR A 82 -2.38 -15.80 -5.58
C THR A 82 -1.97 -17.25 -5.33
N ASP A 83 -0.74 -17.47 -4.82
CA ASP A 83 -0.24 -18.76 -4.35
C ASP A 83 0.57 -18.58 -3.04
N PRO A 84 -0.11 -18.42 -1.89
CA PRO A 84 0.54 -18.15 -0.60
C PRO A 84 1.49 -19.27 -0.12
N GLY A 85 1.33 -20.50 -0.64
CA GLY A 85 2.13 -21.66 -0.26
C GLY A 85 3.28 -21.98 -1.22
N GLY A 86 3.26 -21.42 -2.43
CA GLY A 86 4.24 -21.68 -3.48
C GLY A 86 5.30 -20.60 -3.68
N THR A 87 5.15 -19.44 -3.03
CA THR A 87 6.04 -18.29 -3.26
C THR A 87 7.06 -18.05 -2.14
N ARG A 88 8.31 -17.72 -2.52
CA ARG A 88 9.41 -17.37 -1.61
C ARG A 88 9.80 -15.88 -1.76
N LEU A 89 8.85 -14.99 -1.48
CA LEU A 89 9.02 -13.54 -1.60
C LEU A 89 9.14 -12.88 -0.22
N THR A 90 10.27 -12.23 0.06
CA THR A 90 10.39 -11.21 1.10
C THR A 90 10.43 -9.85 0.43
N ALA A 91 9.66 -8.87 0.90
CA ALA A 91 9.57 -7.55 0.26
C ALA A 91 9.64 -6.41 1.29
N LEU A 92 10.48 -5.42 0.98
CA LEU A 92 10.79 -4.25 1.82
C LEU A 92 10.41 -2.96 1.07
N ASP A 93 9.55 -2.15 1.69
CA ASP A 93 9.12 -0.83 1.20
C ASP A 93 9.38 0.34 2.17
N SER A 94 10.04 0.05 3.28
CA SER A 94 10.39 1.02 4.32
C SER A 94 11.85 0.87 4.73
N ALA A 95 12.38 1.93 5.34
CA ALA A 95 13.68 1.89 6.00
C ALA A 95 13.61 1.36 7.45
N ASP A 96 12.53 0.64 7.84
CA ASP A 96 12.41 0.09 9.18
C ASP A 96 13.56 -0.91 9.46
N PRO A 97 14.46 -0.62 10.43
CA PRO A 97 15.58 -1.50 10.70
C PRO A 97 15.17 -2.90 11.16
N VAL A 98 13.99 -3.07 11.77
CA VAL A 98 13.49 -4.38 12.22
C VAL A 98 13.16 -5.24 11.01
N GLN A 99 12.37 -4.72 10.07
CA GLN A 99 12.05 -5.42 8.82
C GLN A 99 13.31 -5.75 8.01
N VAL A 100 14.27 -4.82 7.95
CA VAL A 100 15.55 -5.05 7.26
C VAL A 100 16.35 -6.15 7.97
N ALA A 101 16.42 -6.14 9.30
CA ALA A 101 17.11 -7.18 10.07
C ALA A 101 16.49 -8.57 9.86
N GLU A 102 15.16 -8.66 9.91
CA GLU A 102 14.43 -9.91 9.69
C GLU A 102 14.65 -10.42 8.27
N ALA A 103 14.58 -9.55 7.26
CA ALA A 103 14.85 -9.91 5.87
C ALA A 103 16.29 -10.42 5.65
N LEU A 104 17.24 -9.96 6.48
CA LEU A 104 18.64 -10.38 6.47
C LEU A 104 18.92 -11.67 7.25
N SER A 105 18.02 -12.09 8.13
CA SER A 105 18.16 -13.33 8.91
C SER A 105 17.93 -14.62 8.11
N GLY A 106 17.47 -14.50 6.86
CA GLY A 106 17.18 -15.62 5.97
C GLY A 106 18.39 -16.18 5.20
N GLU A 107 18.10 -16.99 4.18
CA GLU A 107 19.10 -17.67 3.33
C GLU A 107 19.73 -16.70 2.29
N LEU A 108 20.62 -15.82 2.73
CA LEU A 108 21.26 -14.80 1.88
C LEU A 108 22.07 -15.40 0.72
N ALA A 109 22.70 -16.55 0.94
CA ALA A 109 23.42 -17.28 -0.10
C ALA A 109 22.51 -17.75 -1.26
N GLU A 110 21.21 -17.89 -1.00
CA GLU A 110 20.19 -18.41 -1.94
C GLU A 110 19.26 -17.30 -2.46
N THR A 111 19.62 -16.03 -2.23
CA THR A 111 18.75 -14.88 -2.49
C THR A 111 19.03 -14.22 -3.85
N VAL A 112 17.97 -14.00 -4.63
CA VAL A 112 17.89 -13.09 -5.78
C VAL A 112 17.46 -11.72 -5.26
N LEU A 113 18.18 -10.67 -5.61
CA LEU A 113 17.82 -9.30 -5.23
C LEU A 113 17.03 -8.65 -6.37
N VAL A 114 15.83 -8.16 -6.08
CA VAL A 114 15.04 -7.35 -7.01
C VAL A 114 14.97 -5.93 -6.45
N VAL A 115 15.39 -4.94 -7.24
CA VAL A 115 15.34 -3.52 -6.90
C VAL A 115 14.31 -2.85 -7.79
N ALA A 116 13.24 -2.32 -7.21
CA ALA A 116 12.12 -1.72 -7.95
C ALA A 116 11.97 -0.23 -7.63
N ASP A 117 12.48 0.60 -8.53
CA ASP A 117 12.40 2.05 -8.46
C ASP A 117 12.34 2.62 -9.89
N ALA A 118 11.18 3.17 -10.24
CA ALA A 118 10.91 3.71 -11.57
C ALA A 118 11.90 4.82 -11.94
N ALA A 119 12.12 5.79 -11.05
CA ALA A 119 13.03 6.90 -11.29
C ALA A 119 14.49 6.57 -10.97
N GLY A 120 14.75 5.47 -10.27
CA GLY A 120 16.09 5.05 -9.81
C GLY A 120 16.75 6.03 -8.85
N THR A 121 15.95 6.82 -8.14
CA THR A 121 16.40 7.92 -7.25
C THR A 121 15.68 7.96 -5.91
N ASP A 122 14.85 6.97 -5.59
CA ASP A 122 14.17 6.92 -4.29
C ASP A 122 15.21 6.69 -3.17
N PRO A 123 15.30 7.61 -2.19
CA PRO A 123 16.34 7.56 -1.17
C PRO A 123 16.20 6.35 -0.23
N VAL A 124 14.98 5.85 -0.03
CA VAL A 124 14.69 4.69 0.83
C VAL A 124 15.09 3.42 0.12
N VAL A 125 14.65 3.26 -1.14
CA VAL A 125 15.05 2.12 -1.97
C VAL A 125 16.57 2.07 -2.08
N ALA A 126 17.23 3.20 -2.33
CA ALA A 126 18.68 3.27 -2.42
C ALA A 126 19.38 2.88 -1.10
N ALA A 127 18.92 3.41 0.04
CA ALA A 127 19.52 3.13 1.34
C ALA A 127 19.34 1.66 1.76
N VAL A 128 18.13 1.11 1.63
CA VAL A 128 17.84 -0.28 1.96
C VAL A 128 18.58 -1.23 1.02
N THR A 129 18.54 -0.96 -0.30
CA THR A 129 19.27 -1.75 -1.31
C THR A 129 20.75 -1.84 -0.97
N ARG A 130 21.36 -0.72 -0.56
CA ARG A 130 22.78 -0.71 -0.17
C ARG A 130 23.08 -1.61 1.02
N VAL A 131 22.23 -1.58 2.06
CA VAL A 131 22.41 -2.42 3.25
C VAL A 131 22.24 -3.90 2.90
N VAL A 132 21.16 -4.27 2.20
CA VAL A 132 20.91 -5.67 1.86
C VAL A 132 21.90 -6.21 0.84
N ALA A 133 22.30 -5.40 -0.14
CA ALA A 133 23.31 -5.78 -1.12
C ALA A 133 24.67 -6.04 -0.45
N ALA A 134 25.07 -5.22 0.53
CA ALA A 134 26.31 -5.43 1.28
C ALA A 134 26.30 -6.77 2.01
N ALA A 135 25.25 -7.03 2.81
CA ALA A 135 25.12 -8.29 3.56
C ALA A 135 25.08 -9.52 2.63
N ILE A 136 24.34 -9.43 1.52
CA ILE A 136 24.27 -10.51 0.54
C ILE A 136 25.64 -10.72 -0.14
N ALA A 137 26.37 -9.65 -0.45
CA ALA A 137 27.69 -9.72 -1.09
C ALA A 137 28.77 -10.31 -0.16
N GLU A 138 28.64 -10.17 1.16
CA GLU A 138 29.53 -10.82 2.12
C GLU A 138 29.45 -12.35 2.02
N GLU A 139 28.27 -12.89 1.75
CA GLU A 139 28.02 -14.34 1.65
C GLU A 139 28.42 -14.95 0.30
N VAL A 140 28.19 -14.24 -0.82
CA VAL A 140 28.40 -14.83 -2.17
C VAL A 140 29.43 -14.10 -3.03
N GLY A 141 29.91 -12.95 -2.60
CA GLY A 141 30.76 -12.06 -3.39
C GLY A 141 29.98 -11.15 -4.35
N ALA A 142 30.55 -9.96 -4.60
CA ALA A 142 29.91 -8.90 -5.40
C ALA A 142 29.56 -9.34 -6.84
N GLY A 143 30.39 -10.17 -7.48
CA GLY A 143 30.13 -10.66 -8.84
C GLY A 143 28.92 -11.59 -8.93
N ALA A 144 28.77 -12.50 -7.95
CA ALA A 144 27.62 -13.40 -7.88
C ALA A 144 26.34 -12.62 -7.53
N LEU A 145 26.43 -11.65 -6.61
CA LEU A 145 25.33 -10.73 -6.34
C LEU A 145 24.89 -9.99 -7.59
N ALA A 146 25.82 -9.34 -8.31
CA ALA A 146 25.49 -8.61 -9.52
C ALA A 146 24.79 -9.50 -10.56
N ALA A 147 25.27 -10.74 -10.74
CA ALA A 147 24.69 -11.69 -11.68
C ALA A 147 23.29 -12.22 -11.29
N ARG A 148 22.85 -12.01 -10.04
CA ARG A 148 21.53 -12.39 -9.49
C ARG A 148 20.69 -11.20 -9.04
N THR A 149 21.02 -9.99 -9.50
CA THR A 149 20.23 -8.79 -9.26
C THR A 149 19.35 -8.48 -10.46
N VAL A 150 18.10 -8.08 -10.22
CA VAL A 150 17.18 -7.57 -11.23
C VAL A 150 16.76 -6.15 -10.86
N HIS A 151 16.90 -5.20 -11.78
CA HIS A 151 16.39 -3.84 -11.63
C HIS A 151 15.09 -3.69 -12.41
N LEU A 152 14.04 -3.17 -11.75
CA LEU A 152 12.79 -2.75 -12.36
C LEU A 152 12.77 -1.22 -12.35
N THR A 153 12.95 -0.61 -13.52
CA THR A 153 13.16 0.85 -13.61
C THR A 153 12.75 1.40 -14.98
N GLU A 154 12.52 2.70 -15.09
CA GLU A 154 12.22 3.35 -16.37
C GLU A 154 13.49 3.54 -17.22
N PRO A 155 13.37 3.56 -18.56
CA PRO A 155 14.49 3.85 -19.45
C PRO A 155 15.19 5.17 -19.12
N GLY A 156 16.53 5.14 -19.04
CA GLY A 156 17.37 6.31 -18.75
C GLY A 156 17.51 6.66 -17.26
N SER A 157 16.94 5.87 -16.35
CA SER A 157 17.18 6.02 -14.92
C SER A 157 18.63 5.64 -14.53
N PRO A 158 19.13 6.03 -13.35
CA PRO A 158 20.42 5.55 -12.84
C PRO A 158 20.54 4.03 -12.69
N LEU A 159 19.41 3.31 -12.56
CA LEU A 159 19.36 1.85 -12.46
C LEU A 159 19.34 1.15 -13.83
N ASP A 160 19.10 1.88 -14.91
CA ASP A 160 19.07 1.39 -16.30
C ASP A 160 20.50 1.18 -16.85
N THR A 161 21.24 0.31 -16.16
CA THR A 161 22.64 -0.01 -16.46
C THR A 161 22.83 -1.54 -16.49
N PRO A 162 22.37 -2.22 -17.55
CA PRO A 162 22.49 -3.68 -17.66
C PRO A 162 23.96 -4.10 -17.74
N GLY A 163 24.30 -5.25 -17.16
CA GLY A 163 25.65 -5.83 -17.21
C GLY A 163 25.69 -7.31 -17.59
N ASP A 164 26.82 -7.74 -18.16
CA ASP A 164 27.10 -9.15 -18.50
C ASP A 164 28.55 -9.56 -18.12
N PRO A 165 28.78 -10.24 -16.97
CA PRO A 165 27.82 -10.53 -15.91
C PRO A 165 27.50 -9.26 -15.10
N GLY A 166 26.22 -9.01 -14.86
CA GLY A 166 25.76 -7.90 -14.04
C GLY A 166 24.24 -7.93 -13.86
N PRO A 167 23.66 -6.88 -13.27
CA PRO A 167 22.22 -6.81 -13.04
C PRO A 167 21.45 -6.91 -14.36
N VAL A 168 20.33 -7.63 -14.32
CA VAL A 168 19.36 -7.66 -15.41
C VAL A 168 18.42 -6.48 -15.24
N VAL A 169 18.22 -5.69 -16.29
CA VAL A 169 17.23 -4.61 -16.28
C VAL A 169 15.95 -5.09 -16.96
N VAL A 170 14.82 -4.92 -16.29
CA VAL A 170 13.48 -5.06 -16.88
C VAL A 170 12.82 -3.69 -16.83
N THR A 171 12.51 -3.13 -18.00
CA THR A 171 12.02 -1.76 -18.13
C THR A 171 10.56 -1.62 -17.68
N LEU A 172 10.25 -0.50 -17.04
CA LEU A 172 8.90 -0.07 -16.69
C LEU A 172 8.36 0.93 -17.73
N ASP A 173 7.05 0.89 -17.95
CA ASP A 173 6.34 1.84 -18.79
C ASP A 173 6.03 3.12 -17.97
N ALA A 174 6.55 4.27 -18.40
CA ALA A 174 6.44 5.54 -17.66
C ALA A 174 5.00 6.09 -17.55
N ASP A 175 4.09 5.62 -18.40
CA ASP A 175 2.67 5.98 -18.39
C ASP A 175 1.80 5.01 -17.58
N VAL A 176 2.41 4.05 -16.87
CA VAL A 176 1.75 3.16 -15.90
C VAL A 176 1.92 3.71 -14.49
N PRO A 177 0.84 4.20 -13.84
CA PRO A 177 0.91 4.57 -12.43
C PRO A 177 1.24 3.36 -11.56
N GLY A 178 2.06 3.53 -10.51
CA GLY A 178 2.57 2.44 -9.66
C GLY A 178 1.50 1.45 -9.19
N ARG A 179 0.47 1.93 -8.49
CA ARG A 179 -0.69 1.11 -8.04
C ARG A 179 -1.51 0.45 -9.16
N PHE A 180 -1.37 0.89 -10.41
CA PHE A 180 -1.98 0.27 -11.58
C PHE A 180 -1.04 -0.73 -12.30
N GLY A 181 0.20 -0.89 -11.83
CA GLY A 181 1.23 -1.74 -12.41
C GLY A 181 1.25 -3.21 -11.96
N VAL A 182 0.22 -3.69 -11.25
CA VAL A 182 0.15 -5.07 -10.72
C VAL A 182 0.38 -6.13 -11.79
N LEU A 183 -0.21 -5.95 -12.98
CA LEU A 183 -0.09 -6.88 -14.10
C LEU A 183 1.07 -6.56 -15.04
N GLY A 184 1.99 -5.68 -14.61
CA GLY A 184 3.23 -5.33 -15.31
C GLY A 184 4.46 -5.90 -14.61
N PRO A 185 5.68 -5.42 -14.95
CA PRO A 185 6.91 -5.93 -14.38
C PRO A 185 6.99 -5.82 -12.85
N LEU A 186 6.41 -4.77 -12.26
CA LEU A 186 6.39 -4.55 -10.81
C LEU A 186 5.76 -5.70 -10.03
N GLY A 187 4.64 -6.26 -10.53
CA GLY A 187 4.00 -7.41 -9.89
C GLY A 187 4.56 -8.74 -10.37
N LEU A 188 4.71 -8.90 -11.68
CA LEU A 188 4.98 -10.20 -12.30
C LEU A 188 6.42 -10.68 -12.13
N VAL A 189 7.42 -9.79 -12.22
CA VAL A 189 8.82 -10.20 -12.12
C VAL A 189 9.17 -10.71 -10.72
N PRO A 190 8.97 -9.95 -9.62
CA PRO A 190 9.32 -10.44 -8.29
C PRO A 190 8.47 -11.65 -7.88
N ALA A 191 7.17 -11.64 -8.14
CA ALA A 191 6.30 -12.76 -7.77
C ALA A 191 6.59 -14.04 -8.58
N GLY A 192 6.81 -13.91 -9.89
CA GLY A 192 7.11 -15.07 -10.74
C GLY A 192 8.52 -15.64 -10.50
N LEU A 193 9.51 -14.79 -10.21
CA LEU A 193 10.82 -15.25 -9.72
C LEU A 193 10.69 -16.00 -8.38
N ALA A 194 9.78 -15.55 -7.52
CA ALA A 194 9.48 -16.20 -6.24
C ALA A 194 8.67 -17.49 -6.39
N GLY A 195 8.11 -17.78 -7.56
CA GLY A 195 7.42 -19.04 -7.86
C GLY A 195 5.96 -18.91 -8.30
N ALA A 196 5.36 -17.72 -8.32
CA ALA A 196 3.96 -17.52 -8.68
C ALA A 196 3.67 -17.89 -10.14
N ASP A 197 2.49 -18.44 -10.42
CA ASP A 197 2.02 -18.71 -11.79
C ASP A 197 1.51 -17.43 -12.46
N VAL A 198 2.46 -16.62 -12.93
CA VAL A 198 2.16 -15.38 -13.66
C VAL A 198 1.43 -15.61 -14.98
N SER A 199 1.52 -16.81 -15.57
CA SER A 199 0.79 -17.14 -16.79
C SER A 199 -0.71 -17.30 -16.51
N ALA A 200 -1.08 -17.97 -15.41
CA ALA A 200 -2.46 -18.10 -14.99
C ALA A 200 -3.07 -16.73 -14.65
N VAL A 201 -2.35 -15.90 -13.88
CA VAL A 201 -2.79 -14.54 -13.53
C VAL A 201 -3.05 -13.68 -14.77
N LEU A 202 -2.12 -13.66 -15.74
CA LEU A 202 -2.33 -12.94 -16.99
C LEU A 202 -3.45 -13.53 -17.86
N GLY A 203 -3.61 -14.85 -17.84
CA GLY A 203 -4.69 -15.55 -18.54
C GLY A 203 -6.07 -15.11 -18.06
N ASP A 204 -6.27 -15.10 -16.74
CA ASP A 204 -7.52 -14.65 -16.09
C ASP A 204 -7.83 -13.18 -16.41
N ALA A 205 -6.82 -12.31 -16.33
CA ALA A 205 -6.97 -10.89 -16.62
C ALA A 205 -7.43 -10.64 -18.06
N VAL A 206 -6.72 -11.21 -19.05
CA VAL A 206 -7.07 -11.02 -20.47
C VAL A 206 -8.43 -11.64 -20.81
N ALA A 207 -8.82 -12.73 -20.15
CA ALA A 207 -10.14 -13.33 -20.34
C ALA A 207 -11.28 -12.41 -19.87
N ALA A 208 -11.03 -11.52 -18.90
CA ALA A 208 -12.02 -10.58 -18.39
C ALA A 208 -12.15 -9.29 -19.23
N GLU A 209 -11.07 -8.83 -19.88
CA GLU A 209 -11.00 -7.55 -20.61
C GLU A 209 -12.21 -7.33 -21.54
N GLY A 210 -12.58 -8.31 -22.36
CA GLY A 210 -13.70 -8.16 -23.30
C GLY A 210 -15.06 -7.83 -22.66
N ALA A 211 -15.30 -8.28 -21.42
CA ALA A 211 -16.51 -7.91 -20.67
C ALA A 211 -16.38 -6.53 -19.99
N LEU A 212 -15.15 -6.12 -19.66
CA LEU A 212 -14.84 -4.84 -19.02
C LEU A 212 -14.76 -3.69 -20.03
N ASP A 213 -14.49 -3.98 -21.30
CA ASP A 213 -14.36 -3.00 -22.38
C ASP A 213 -15.72 -2.65 -23.02
N ALA A 214 -16.75 -3.47 -22.76
CA ALA A 214 -18.07 -3.28 -23.36
C ALA A 214 -18.83 -2.12 -22.72
N ASP A 215 -19.37 -1.21 -23.54
CA ASP A 215 -20.32 -0.18 -23.09
C ASP A 215 -21.72 -0.76 -22.85
N ASP A 216 -21.79 -1.69 -21.90
CA ASP A 216 -23.00 -2.41 -21.52
C ASP A 216 -23.37 -2.05 -20.07
N PRO A 217 -24.65 -1.74 -19.74
CA PRO A 217 -25.08 -1.53 -18.37
C PRO A 217 -24.76 -2.68 -17.40
N ASP A 218 -24.62 -3.91 -17.91
CA ASP A 218 -24.26 -5.12 -17.16
C ASP A 218 -22.72 -5.33 -17.08
N ASN A 219 -21.91 -4.42 -17.62
CA ASN A 219 -20.46 -4.45 -17.47
C ASN A 219 -20.08 -4.39 -15.98
N PRO A 220 -19.35 -5.38 -15.45
CA PRO A 220 -19.07 -5.47 -14.02
C PRO A 220 -18.19 -4.32 -13.51
N ALA A 221 -17.31 -3.73 -14.33
CA ALA A 221 -16.55 -2.54 -13.93
C ALA A 221 -17.46 -1.31 -13.77
N LEU A 222 -18.43 -1.12 -14.68
CA LEU A 222 -19.39 -0.01 -14.58
C LEU A 222 -20.34 -0.19 -13.39
N LEU A 223 -20.78 -1.41 -13.11
CA LEU A 223 -21.58 -1.75 -11.94
C LEU A 223 -20.81 -1.48 -10.64
N LEU A 224 -19.56 -1.95 -10.56
CA LEU A 224 -18.72 -1.76 -9.38
C LEU A 224 -18.36 -0.29 -9.17
N ALA A 225 -17.96 0.44 -10.21
CA ALA A 225 -17.75 1.90 -10.14
C ALA A 225 -19.01 2.63 -9.67
N GLY A 226 -20.17 2.20 -10.20
CA GLY A 226 -21.49 2.60 -9.76
C GLY A 226 -21.71 2.43 -8.26
N ALA A 227 -21.46 1.23 -7.74
CA ALA A 227 -21.63 0.91 -6.33
C ALA A 227 -20.67 1.70 -5.44
N LEU A 228 -19.40 1.81 -5.83
CA LEU A 228 -18.37 2.54 -5.09
C LEU A 228 -18.70 4.03 -4.97
N ALA A 229 -19.03 4.69 -6.08
CA ALA A 229 -19.39 6.11 -6.04
C ALA A 229 -20.73 6.37 -5.32
N ALA A 230 -21.66 5.42 -5.32
CA ALA A 230 -22.86 5.50 -4.48
C ALA A 230 -22.55 5.37 -2.98
N GLY A 231 -21.44 4.72 -2.62
CA GLY A 231 -20.90 4.65 -1.26
C GLY A 231 -20.12 5.89 -0.83
N ARG A 232 -20.12 6.98 -1.60
CA ARG A 232 -19.49 8.24 -1.21
C ARG A 232 -20.05 8.72 0.13
N GLY A 233 -19.15 9.05 1.06
CA GLY A 233 -19.51 9.48 2.41
C GLY A 233 -19.84 8.34 3.37
N SER A 234 -19.93 7.10 2.87
CA SER A 234 -19.95 5.88 3.69
C SER A 234 -18.52 5.42 3.98
N LEU A 235 -18.38 4.55 4.98
CA LEU A 235 -17.13 3.83 5.20
C LEU A 235 -17.16 2.49 4.44
N LEU A 236 -16.20 2.24 3.54
CA LEU A 236 -16.05 0.94 2.88
C LEU A 236 -15.21 0.00 3.74
N ALA A 237 -15.81 -1.07 4.26
CA ALA A 237 -15.12 -2.12 4.98
C ALA A 237 -14.61 -3.18 4.01
N LEU A 238 -13.33 -3.14 3.67
CA LEU A 238 -12.67 -4.16 2.86
C LEU A 238 -12.54 -5.42 3.70
N ARG A 239 -13.41 -6.40 3.42
CA ARG A 239 -13.37 -7.72 4.03
C ARG A 239 -12.29 -8.56 3.35
N ASP A 240 -11.92 -9.63 4.03
CA ASP A 240 -10.99 -10.67 3.54
C ASP A 240 -9.50 -10.37 3.81
N ALA A 241 -9.21 -9.42 4.71
CA ALA A 241 -7.84 -9.08 5.12
C ALA A 241 -7.05 -10.25 5.73
N GLU A 242 -7.71 -11.27 6.30
CA GLU A 242 -7.03 -12.47 6.84
C GLU A 242 -6.60 -13.44 5.73
N ARG A 243 -7.38 -13.57 4.66
CA ARG A 243 -7.11 -14.51 3.56
C ARG A 243 -6.32 -13.86 2.43
N SER A 244 -6.53 -12.57 2.23
CA SER A 244 -5.86 -11.76 1.21
C SER A 244 -5.41 -10.41 1.76
N PRO A 245 -4.46 -10.38 2.74
CA PRO A 245 -3.91 -9.13 3.27
C PRO A 245 -3.24 -8.29 2.18
N ALA A 246 -2.60 -8.94 1.20
CA ALA A 246 -1.95 -8.27 0.08
C ALA A 246 -2.96 -7.53 -0.82
N LEU A 247 -4.12 -8.15 -1.11
CA LEU A 247 -5.16 -7.53 -1.92
C LEU A 247 -5.78 -6.34 -1.20
N THR A 248 -6.18 -6.51 0.06
CA THR A 248 -6.79 -5.41 0.84
C THR A 248 -5.80 -4.26 1.07
N GLY A 249 -4.52 -4.56 1.29
CA GLY A 249 -3.44 -3.58 1.40
C GLY A 249 -3.18 -2.79 0.13
N TRP A 250 -3.37 -3.39 -1.05
CA TRP A 250 -3.31 -2.70 -2.35
C TRP A 250 -4.60 -1.93 -2.69
N LEU A 251 -5.76 -2.49 -2.39
CA LEU A 251 -7.05 -1.87 -2.67
C LEU A 251 -7.29 -0.61 -1.84
N ALA A 252 -6.83 -0.60 -0.58
CA ALA A 252 -7.03 0.54 0.30
C ALA A 252 -6.51 1.87 -0.29
N PRO A 253 -5.22 2.00 -0.67
CA PRO A 253 -4.74 3.23 -1.32
C PRO A 253 -5.35 3.47 -2.71
N LEU A 254 -5.68 2.41 -3.47
CA LEU A 254 -6.33 2.54 -4.77
C LEU A 254 -7.71 3.22 -4.67
N LEU A 255 -8.56 2.74 -3.76
CA LEU A 255 -9.91 3.29 -3.54
C LEU A 255 -9.87 4.64 -2.82
N THR A 256 -8.89 4.87 -1.95
CA THR A 256 -8.67 6.19 -1.36
C THR A 256 -8.35 7.23 -2.44
N ALA A 257 -7.53 6.90 -3.44
CA ALA A 257 -7.23 7.79 -4.57
C ALA A 257 -8.49 8.13 -5.40
N ALA A 258 -9.44 7.20 -5.46
CA ALA A 258 -10.76 7.43 -6.06
C ALA A 258 -11.68 8.32 -5.20
N GLY A 259 -11.25 8.77 -4.01
CA GLY A 259 -12.03 9.65 -3.13
C GLY A 259 -12.92 8.94 -2.12
N LEU A 260 -12.66 7.66 -1.85
CA LEU A 260 -13.44 6.83 -0.95
C LEU A 260 -12.73 6.67 0.40
N THR A 261 -13.51 6.51 1.46
CA THR A 261 -12.96 6.19 2.79
C THR A 261 -13.03 4.69 3.01
N VAL A 262 -11.88 4.06 3.20
CA VAL A 262 -11.76 2.59 3.23
C VAL A 262 -11.00 2.09 4.45
N VAL A 263 -11.47 0.98 4.99
CA VAL A 263 -10.87 0.29 6.14
C VAL A 263 -10.72 -1.18 5.80
N PRO A 264 -9.51 -1.76 5.86
CA PRO A 264 -9.34 -3.21 5.95
C PRO A 264 -9.93 -3.72 7.27
N VAL A 265 -10.84 -4.68 7.20
CA VAL A 265 -11.52 -5.26 8.36
C VAL A 265 -11.40 -6.78 8.32
N PRO A 266 -11.07 -7.43 9.44
CA PRO A 266 -11.20 -8.89 9.56
C PRO A 266 -12.63 -9.36 9.22
N PRO A 267 -12.82 -10.58 8.69
CA PRO A 267 -14.12 -11.05 8.23
C PRO A 267 -15.25 -10.93 9.27
N ASP A 268 -14.95 -11.22 10.54
CA ASP A 268 -15.95 -11.31 11.62
C ASP A 268 -16.01 -10.08 12.53
N GLU A 269 -15.21 -9.04 12.28
CA GLU A 269 -15.18 -7.86 13.15
C GLU A 269 -16.34 -6.90 12.82
N PRO A 270 -17.22 -6.55 13.77
CA PRO A 270 -18.25 -5.55 13.53
C PRO A 270 -17.58 -4.19 13.33
N VAL A 271 -17.92 -3.52 12.23
CA VAL A 271 -17.59 -2.10 12.07
C VAL A 271 -18.72 -1.33 12.73
N GLY A 272 -18.40 -0.46 13.69
CA GLY A 272 -19.39 0.35 14.40
C GLY A 272 -20.27 1.17 13.44
N ALA A 273 -21.34 1.79 13.96
CA ALA A 273 -22.20 2.65 13.14
C ALA A 273 -21.35 3.71 12.41
N GLY A 274 -21.40 3.70 11.07
CA GLY A 274 -20.68 4.66 10.23
C GLY A 274 -21.13 6.11 10.48
N PRO A 275 -20.44 7.11 9.88
CA PRO A 275 -20.81 8.51 10.04
C PRO A 275 -22.28 8.75 9.66
N ALA A 276 -22.96 9.63 10.42
CA ALA A 276 -24.34 10.03 10.11
C ALA A 276 -24.38 10.77 8.76
N PRO A 277 -25.46 10.63 7.97
CA PRO A 277 -25.42 11.04 6.59
C PRO A 277 -25.62 12.55 6.54
N GLN A 278 -24.77 13.25 5.81
CA GLN A 278 -24.87 14.72 5.66
C GLN A 278 -26.09 15.13 4.82
N GLU A 279 -26.66 14.21 4.04
CA GLU A 279 -27.90 14.40 3.27
C GLU A 279 -28.94 13.31 3.60
N PRO A 280 -30.24 13.64 3.65
CA PRO A 280 -31.30 12.68 4.00
C PRO A 280 -31.46 11.51 3.00
N THR A 281 -30.79 11.57 1.85
CA THR A 281 -30.78 10.53 0.81
C THR A 281 -29.48 9.74 0.71
N ALA A 282 -28.44 10.07 1.50
CA ALA A 282 -27.17 9.35 1.49
C ALA A 282 -27.21 8.15 2.45
N PRO A 283 -26.64 6.99 2.10
CA PRO A 283 -26.48 5.89 3.04
C PRO A 283 -25.45 6.28 4.10
N ALA A 284 -25.91 6.69 5.29
CA ALA A 284 -25.06 6.58 6.46
C ALA A 284 -24.92 5.12 6.82
N GLY A 285 -23.69 4.64 6.76
CA GLY A 285 -23.42 3.28 7.10
C GLY A 285 -22.03 2.86 6.70
N VAL A 286 -21.74 1.63 7.08
CA VAL A 286 -20.62 0.87 6.59
C VAL A 286 -21.09 0.08 5.38
N VAL A 287 -20.33 0.08 4.31
CA VAL A 287 -20.56 -0.77 3.14
C VAL A 287 -19.54 -1.89 3.19
N ASP A 288 -20.01 -3.13 3.32
CA ASP A 288 -19.13 -4.30 3.28
C ASP A 288 -18.68 -4.55 1.85
N VAL A 289 -17.36 -4.64 1.64
CA VAL A 289 -16.74 -4.91 0.35
C VAL A 289 -15.96 -6.21 0.46
N HIS A 290 -16.53 -7.29 -0.04
CA HIS A 290 -15.89 -8.59 -0.17
C HIS A 290 -15.04 -8.61 -1.44
N THR A 291 -13.72 -8.69 -1.25
CA THR A 291 -12.74 -8.31 -2.27
C THR A 291 -12.32 -9.47 -3.16
N ASP A 292 -12.46 -10.71 -2.69
CA ASP A 292 -11.97 -11.94 -3.34
C ASP A 292 -13.02 -13.05 -3.48
N GLY A 293 -14.30 -12.72 -3.33
CA GLY A 293 -15.42 -13.66 -3.51
C GLY A 293 -15.68 -14.54 -2.29
N THR A 294 -14.95 -14.31 -1.19
CA THR A 294 -15.27 -14.88 0.11
C THR A 294 -16.36 -14.03 0.80
N GLY A 295 -17.11 -14.63 1.74
CA GLY A 295 -18.26 -13.99 2.39
C GLY A 295 -19.62 -14.23 1.72
N PRO A 296 -20.73 -13.83 2.36
CA PRO A 296 -22.08 -14.10 1.88
C PRO A 296 -22.40 -13.30 0.60
N ARG A 297 -23.22 -13.87 -0.29
CA ARG A 297 -23.75 -13.11 -1.42
C ARG A 297 -24.74 -12.06 -0.89
N PRO A 298 -24.53 -10.76 -1.16
CA PRO A 298 -25.40 -9.72 -0.64
C PRO A 298 -26.78 -9.78 -1.30
N GLY A 299 -27.81 -9.58 -0.48
CA GLY A 299 -29.19 -9.35 -0.92
C GLY A 299 -29.43 -7.87 -1.27
N PRO A 300 -30.53 -7.57 -2.00
CA PRO A 300 -30.87 -6.20 -2.36
C PRO A 300 -31.00 -5.29 -1.13
N GLY A 301 -30.41 -4.09 -1.20
CA GLY A 301 -30.52 -3.07 -0.14
C GLY A 301 -29.62 -3.31 1.09
N GLN A 302 -28.77 -4.34 1.10
CA GLN A 302 -27.87 -4.61 2.22
C GLN A 302 -26.64 -3.68 2.29
N GLY A 303 -26.40 -2.87 1.25
CA GLY A 303 -25.25 -1.97 1.22
C GLY A 303 -23.93 -2.74 1.22
N ALA A 304 -23.80 -3.75 0.37
CA ALA A 304 -22.60 -4.58 0.30
C ALA A 304 -22.25 -4.91 -1.16
N VAL A 305 -20.94 -5.03 -1.42
CA VAL A 305 -20.34 -5.40 -2.69
C VAL A 305 -19.62 -6.72 -2.50
N ARG A 306 -19.78 -7.63 -3.46
CA ARG A 306 -19.00 -8.86 -3.53
C ARG A 306 -18.51 -9.06 -4.95
N LEU A 307 -17.22 -9.31 -5.09
CA LEU A 307 -16.58 -9.61 -6.36
C LEU A 307 -16.28 -11.10 -6.43
N ASP A 308 -16.78 -11.80 -7.46
CA ASP A 308 -16.47 -13.21 -7.73
C ASP A 308 -15.68 -13.29 -9.04
N ALA A 309 -14.35 -13.29 -8.97
CA ALA A 309 -13.48 -13.40 -10.13
C ALA A 309 -12.16 -14.13 -9.80
N GLY A 310 -11.52 -14.72 -10.82
CA GLY A 310 -10.16 -15.23 -10.69
C GLY A 310 -9.17 -14.09 -10.37
N PRO A 311 -7.99 -14.37 -9.78
CA PRO A 311 -7.12 -13.32 -9.26
C PRO A 311 -6.72 -12.25 -10.27
N GLY A 312 -6.36 -12.64 -11.50
CA GLY A 312 -6.03 -11.69 -12.56
C GLY A 312 -7.23 -10.84 -13.00
N ALA A 313 -8.40 -11.47 -13.13
CA ALA A 313 -9.65 -10.80 -13.46
C ALA A 313 -10.08 -9.80 -12.36
N ALA A 314 -9.87 -10.14 -11.08
CA ALA A 314 -10.14 -9.26 -9.95
C ALA A 314 -9.29 -8.00 -10.01
N VAL A 315 -7.99 -8.13 -10.37
CA VAL A 315 -7.07 -6.98 -10.49
C VAL A 315 -7.56 -5.99 -11.55
N VAL A 316 -7.84 -6.44 -12.78
CA VAL A 316 -8.30 -5.54 -13.87
C VAL A 316 -9.66 -4.92 -13.54
N LEU A 317 -10.56 -5.68 -12.91
CA LEU A 317 -11.88 -5.19 -12.51
C LEU A 317 -11.76 -4.09 -11.44
N TRP A 318 -10.94 -4.29 -10.41
CA TRP A 318 -10.71 -3.29 -9.37
C TRP A 318 -10.04 -2.03 -9.91
N GLN A 319 -9.04 -2.16 -10.78
CA GLN A 319 -8.37 -1.03 -11.43
C GLN A 319 -9.35 -0.19 -12.25
N ALA A 320 -10.13 -0.84 -13.13
CA ALA A 320 -11.13 -0.17 -13.96
C ALA A 320 -12.19 0.51 -13.10
N ALA A 321 -12.75 -0.20 -12.11
CA ALA A 321 -13.80 0.33 -11.26
C ALA A 321 -13.33 1.50 -10.38
N ALA A 322 -12.12 1.44 -9.81
CA ALA A 322 -11.57 2.53 -9.00
C ALA A 322 -11.30 3.78 -9.86
N ALA A 323 -10.75 3.61 -11.06
CA ALA A 323 -10.50 4.74 -11.97
C ALA A 323 -11.82 5.41 -12.40
N LEU A 324 -12.83 4.61 -12.75
CA LEU A 324 -14.16 5.10 -13.11
C LEU A 324 -14.91 5.73 -11.93
N ALA A 325 -14.78 5.18 -10.72
CA ALA A 325 -15.31 5.79 -9.51
C ALA A 325 -14.66 7.16 -9.26
N GLY A 326 -13.33 7.27 -9.42
CA GLY A 326 -12.62 8.55 -9.34
C GLY A 326 -13.11 9.57 -10.37
N ARG A 327 -13.39 9.13 -11.61
CA ARG A 327 -14.03 9.99 -12.64
C ARG A 327 -15.39 10.51 -12.17
N VAL A 328 -16.27 9.64 -11.67
CA VAL A 328 -17.61 10.01 -11.19
C VAL A 328 -17.53 10.96 -10.00
N LEU A 329 -16.56 10.74 -9.11
CA LEU A 329 -16.35 11.53 -7.89
C LEU A 329 -15.51 12.80 -8.12
N ASP A 330 -15.12 13.06 -9.37
CA ASP A 330 -14.26 14.18 -9.77
C ASP A 330 -12.93 14.21 -8.97
N THR A 331 -12.27 13.07 -8.78
CA THR A 331 -10.94 12.96 -8.16
C THR A 331 -9.86 12.58 -9.18
N ASP A 332 -8.59 12.64 -8.79
CA ASP A 332 -7.50 12.05 -9.57
C ASP A 332 -7.21 10.62 -9.05
N PRO A 333 -7.74 9.56 -9.70
CA PRO A 333 -7.47 8.19 -9.29
C PRO A 333 -6.01 7.80 -9.48
N PHE A 334 -5.19 8.64 -10.13
CA PHE A 334 -3.77 8.44 -10.41
C PHE A 334 -2.83 9.39 -9.63
N ALA A 335 -3.35 10.16 -8.66
CA ALA A 335 -2.56 11.03 -7.79
C ALA A 335 -1.35 10.30 -7.16
N PRO A 336 -0.14 10.90 -7.12
CA PRO A 336 1.07 10.25 -6.60
C PRO A 336 1.03 10.05 -5.07
N ALA A 337 1.68 9.00 -4.58
CA ALA A 337 1.91 8.76 -3.15
C ALA A 337 3.07 7.75 -2.96
N PRO A 338 4.05 7.93 -2.03
CA PRO A 338 4.18 8.93 -0.93
C PRO A 338 5.00 10.19 -1.28
N PRO A 339 4.93 11.24 -0.42
CA PRO A 339 5.92 12.32 -0.45
C PRO A 339 7.33 11.79 -0.13
N ALA A 340 8.34 12.46 -0.67
CA ALA A 340 9.75 12.17 -0.35
C ALA A 340 10.02 12.35 1.16
N PRO A 341 10.98 11.59 1.75
CA PRO A 341 11.31 11.70 3.17
C PRO A 341 11.61 13.14 3.60
N ALA A 342 11.11 13.53 4.77
CA ALA A 342 11.20 14.90 5.26
C ALA A 342 12.62 15.25 5.73
N GLU A 343 13.13 16.39 5.30
CA GLU A 343 14.42 16.92 5.77
C GLU A 343 14.31 17.52 7.19
N GLY A 344 15.43 17.52 7.93
CA GLY A 344 15.54 18.17 9.24
C GLY A 344 15.25 17.28 10.45
N PRO A 345 15.41 17.84 11.67
CA PRO A 345 15.19 17.10 12.91
C PRO A 345 13.71 16.82 13.16
N ASP A 346 13.43 15.84 14.02
CA ASP A 346 12.08 15.58 14.48
C ASP A 346 11.60 16.72 15.39
N PRO A 347 10.34 17.17 15.29
CA PRO A 347 9.83 18.25 16.13
C PRO A 347 9.73 17.81 17.59
N GLU A 348 9.84 18.76 18.52
CA GLU A 348 9.64 18.47 19.94
C GLU A 348 8.24 17.90 20.21
N PRO A 349 8.11 16.90 21.10
CA PRO A 349 6.82 16.36 21.47
C PRO A 349 5.99 17.38 22.26
N SER A 350 4.67 17.33 22.07
CA SER A 350 3.71 18.12 22.85
C SER A 350 3.77 17.73 24.34
N PHE A 351 3.94 16.44 24.63
CA PHE A 351 4.24 15.89 25.96
C PHE A 351 4.72 14.43 25.84
N VAL A 352 5.17 13.84 26.95
CA VAL A 352 5.54 12.41 27.04
C VAL A 352 4.70 11.75 28.13
N ASP A 353 4.16 10.56 27.83
CA ASP A 353 3.37 9.76 28.76
C ASP A 353 3.71 8.27 28.60
N GLY A 354 4.17 7.62 29.68
CA GLY A 354 4.38 6.17 29.73
C GLY A 354 5.26 5.57 28.61
N GLY A 355 6.29 6.27 28.14
CA GLY A 355 7.14 5.81 27.04
C GLY A 355 6.60 6.12 25.65
N ILE A 356 5.58 6.99 25.56
CA ILE A 356 5.05 7.54 24.31
C ILE A 356 5.33 9.04 24.28
N ALA A 357 6.12 9.47 23.29
CA ALA A 357 6.22 10.88 22.91
C ALA A 357 5.03 11.22 21.99
N VAL A 358 4.19 12.15 22.44
CA VAL A 358 2.97 12.56 21.74
C VAL A 358 3.26 13.82 20.95
N HIS A 359 3.02 13.80 19.64
CA HIS A 359 3.11 14.98 18.79
C HIS A 359 1.74 15.27 18.18
N ALA A 360 1.20 16.45 18.48
CA ALA A 360 -0.05 16.96 17.94
C ALA A 360 0.11 18.43 17.52
N GLY A 361 -0.82 18.93 16.72
CA GLY A 361 -0.90 20.34 16.36
C GLY A 361 -1.71 21.15 17.36
N ASP A 362 -2.04 22.39 16.97
CA ASP A 362 -2.76 23.37 17.80
C ASP A 362 -4.21 22.95 18.17
N TRP A 363 -4.72 21.87 17.56
CA TRP A 363 -6.03 21.30 17.88
C TRP A 363 -6.04 20.58 19.24
N LEU A 364 -4.88 20.17 19.77
CA LEU A 364 -4.79 19.47 21.04
C LEU A 364 -4.94 20.45 22.21
N PRO A 365 -5.87 20.23 23.16
CA PRO A 365 -6.03 21.12 24.31
C PRO A 365 -4.73 21.25 25.12
N PRO A 366 -4.28 22.47 25.48
CA PRO A 366 -2.99 22.69 26.15
C PRO A 366 -2.84 22.03 27.52
N ALA A 367 -3.94 21.57 28.15
CA ALA A 367 -3.94 20.88 29.44
C ALA A 367 -3.80 19.35 29.31
N THR A 368 -3.82 18.79 28.11
CA THR A 368 -3.74 17.34 27.87
C THR A 368 -2.36 16.80 28.21
N ARG A 369 -2.27 15.79 29.07
CA ARG A 369 -1.00 15.20 29.53
C ARG A 369 -0.94 13.68 29.46
N THR A 370 -1.97 13.04 28.90
CA THR A 370 -2.06 11.58 28.80
C THR A 370 -2.38 11.16 27.38
N VAL A 371 -1.95 9.96 26.98
CA VAL A 371 -2.28 9.37 25.68
C VAL A 371 -3.80 9.22 25.53
N ALA A 372 -4.49 8.78 26.58
CA ALA A 372 -5.95 8.67 26.59
C ALA A 372 -6.62 10.03 26.32
N GLY A 373 -6.16 11.11 26.97
CA GLY A 373 -6.69 12.44 26.73
C GLY A 373 -6.38 12.99 25.33
N ALA A 374 -5.27 12.58 24.72
CA ALA A 374 -4.97 12.94 23.33
C ALA A 374 -5.88 12.20 22.34
N LEU A 375 -6.20 10.93 22.61
CA LEU A 375 -7.19 10.16 21.83
C LEU A 375 -8.60 10.75 21.98
N ASP A 376 -9.00 11.17 23.19
CA ASP A 376 -10.25 11.89 23.42
C ASP A 376 -10.34 13.18 22.61
N ALA A 377 -9.27 13.98 22.64
CA ALA A 377 -9.20 15.22 21.88
C ALA A 377 -9.26 14.97 20.37
N LEU A 378 -8.62 13.88 19.89
CA LEU A 378 -8.68 13.46 18.49
C LEU A 378 -10.12 13.08 18.09
N ALA A 379 -10.83 12.34 18.95
CA ALA A 379 -12.23 11.98 18.70
C ALA A 379 -13.14 13.21 18.68
N ALA A 380 -12.91 14.15 19.60
CA ALA A 380 -13.68 15.39 19.67
C ALA A 380 -13.50 16.28 18.42
N VAL A 381 -12.28 16.39 17.88
CA VAL A 381 -12.03 17.17 16.64
C VAL A 381 -12.49 16.45 15.38
N ALA A 382 -12.66 15.12 15.43
CA ALA A 382 -13.16 14.35 14.29
C ALA A 382 -14.64 14.65 13.98
N ASP A 383 -15.44 15.08 14.97
CA ASP A 383 -16.87 15.40 14.81
C ASP A 383 -17.65 14.28 14.09
N GLY A 384 -17.40 13.03 14.47
CA GLY A 384 -18.03 11.84 13.87
C GLY A 384 -17.37 11.31 12.59
N ALA A 385 -16.33 11.97 12.08
CA ALA A 385 -15.53 11.43 10.98
C ALA A 385 -14.71 10.21 11.42
N PRO A 386 -14.42 9.27 10.51
CA PRO A 386 -13.62 8.10 10.85
C PRO A 386 -12.18 8.47 11.24
N ALA A 387 -11.53 7.60 12.00
CA ALA A 387 -10.11 7.73 12.32
C ALA A 387 -9.29 6.75 11.48
N VAL A 388 -8.14 7.20 10.97
CA VAL A 388 -7.16 6.34 10.31
C VAL A 388 -5.96 6.16 11.21
N VAL A 389 -5.64 4.91 11.53
CA VAL A 389 -4.46 4.52 12.30
C VAL A 389 -3.44 3.88 11.36
N SER A 390 -2.29 4.52 11.20
CA SER A 390 -1.20 4.02 10.37
C SER A 390 0.00 3.66 11.24
N ALA A 391 0.34 2.37 11.29
CA ALA A 391 1.46 1.85 12.07
C ALA A 391 2.73 1.80 11.20
N TRP A 392 3.72 2.63 11.54
CA TRP A 392 5.07 2.63 10.98
C TRP A 392 5.99 1.74 11.82
N LEU A 393 5.55 0.51 12.04
CA LEU A 393 6.23 -0.50 12.84
C LEU A 393 6.26 -1.82 12.06
N ASP A 394 6.88 -2.83 12.66
CA ASP A 394 7.03 -4.12 12.01
C ASP A 394 5.74 -4.96 12.10
N PRO A 395 5.16 -5.41 10.97
CA PRO A 395 3.91 -6.16 10.98
C PRO A 395 4.01 -7.56 11.62
N GLU A 396 5.20 -8.15 11.73
CA GLU A 396 5.41 -9.49 12.26
C GLU A 396 5.66 -9.45 13.77
N SER A 397 6.71 -8.75 14.19
CA SER A 397 7.14 -8.52 15.56
C SER A 397 6.16 -7.64 16.36
N ASP A 398 5.54 -6.64 15.74
CA ASP A 398 4.54 -5.77 16.39
C ASP A 398 3.10 -6.14 16.04
N ALA A 399 2.83 -7.35 15.51
CA ALA A 399 1.49 -7.79 15.07
C ALA A 399 0.36 -7.53 16.09
N SER A 400 0.69 -7.57 17.40
CA SER A 400 -0.23 -7.26 18.50
C SER A 400 -0.86 -5.87 18.42
N VAL A 401 -0.22 -4.91 17.74
CA VAL A 401 -0.74 -3.56 17.53
C VAL A 401 -2.02 -3.55 16.70
N ALA A 402 -2.13 -4.46 15.72
CA ALA A 402 -3.34 -4.57 14.90
C ALA A 402 -4.56 -4.95 15.74
N VAL A 403 -4.37 -5.71 16.83
CA VAL A 403 -5.44 -6.10 17.76
C VAL A 403 -6.01 -4.89 18.53
N LEU A 404 -5.26 -3.79 18.64
CA LEU A 404 -5.71 -2.57 19.32
C LEU A 404 -6.80 -1.82 18.54
N ARG A 405 -7.09 -2.21 17.28
CA ARG A 405 -8.16 -1.60 16.48
C ARG A 405 -9.51 -1.61 17.18
N GLY A 406 -9.96 -2.76 17.68
CA GLY A 406 -11.25 -2.89 18.38
C GLY A 406 -11.35 -1.98 19.61
N PRO A 407 -10.37 -2.01 20.55
CA PRO A 407 -10.28 -1.06 21.64
C PRO A 407 -10.23 0.41 21.20
N LEU A 408 -9.52 0.75 20.12
CA LEU A 408 -9.50 2.11 19.56
C LEU A 408 -10.87 2.55 19.06
N VAL A 409 -11.64 1.67 18.39
CA VAL A 409 -13.04 1.93 18.01
C VAL A 409 -13.88 2.24 19.24
N ALA A 410 -13.76 1.44 20.30
CA ALA A 410 -14.51 1.65 21.54
C ALA A 410 -14.14 2.98 22.22
N ARG A 411 -12.84 3.32 22.27
CA ARG A 411 -12.33 4.52 22.94
C ARG A 411 -12.68 5.81 22.20
N LEU A 412 -12.51 5.80 20.87
CA LEU A 412 -12.77 6.97 20.04
C LEU A 412 -14.27 7.16 19.78
N GLY A 413 -15.06 6.08 19.82
CA GLY A 413 -16.46 6.12 19.39
C GLY A 413 -16.62 6.38 17.90
N LEU A 414 -15.56 6.13 17.12
CA LEU A 414 -15.48 6.37 15.67
C LEU A 414 -15.17 5.07 14.96
N PRO A 415 -15.57 4.92 13.68
CA PRO A 415 -14.99 3.88 12.84
C PRO A 415 -13.48 4.09 12.68
N VAL A 416 -12.69 3.04 12.91
CA VAL A 416 -11.22 3.10 12.85
C VAL A 416 -10.69 2.24 11.70
N ALA A 417 -9.90 2.87 10.82
CA ALA A 417 -9.03 2.19 9.88
C ALA A 417 -7.72 1.85 10.54
N PHE A 418 -7.21 0.64 10.30
CA PHE A 418 -5.86 0.26 10.70
C PHE A 418 -5.10 -0.23 9.48
N GLY A 419 -3.84 0.17 9.35
CA GLY A 419 -2.96 -0.31 8.30
C GLY A 419 -1.49 -0.15 8.64
N TRP A 420 -0.67 -1.04 8.08
CA TRP A 420 0.79 -0.99 8.18
C TRP A 420 1.34 -0.04 7.12
N ALA A 421 1.99 1.04 7.56
CA ALA A 421 2.64 2.00 6.69
C ALA A 421 4.06 1.51 6.32
N PRO A 422 4.60 1.92 5.15
CA PRO A 422 4.02 2.84 4.17
C PRO A 422 3.06 2.19 3.16
N ALA A 423 2.87 0.87 3.17
CA ALA A 423 1.98 0.17 2.22
C ALA A 423 0.51 0.59 2.34
N CYS A 424 -0.06 0.53 3.54
CA CYS A 424 -1.46 0.82 3.80
C CYS A 424 -1.64 2.30 4.16
N ARG A 425 -2.24 3.06 3.23
CA ARG A 425 -2.44 4.50 3.35
C ARG A 425 -3.89 4.93 3.11
N SER A 426 -4.82 4.27 3.82
CA SER A 426 -6.21 4.71 3.89
C SER A 426 -6.27 6.21 4.23
N GLY A 427 -7.05 7.00 3.50
CA GLY A 427 -7.24 8.45 3.72
C GLY A 427 -6.18 9.41 3.16
N ASP A 428 -4.99 8.95 2.75
CA ASP A 428 -3.82 9.84 2.56
C ASP A 428 -3.54 10.32 1.11
N THR A 429 -4.39 10.02 0.13
CA THR A 429 -4.04 10.18 -1.30
C THR A 429 -4.46 11.52 -1.93
N GLY A 430 -4.77 12.55 -1.14
CA GLY A 430 -5.07 13.90 -1.64
C GLY A 430 -6.51 14.14 -2.12
N ALA A 431 -7.39 13.16 -1.96
CA ALA A 431 -8.83 13.39 -2.00
C ALA A 431 -9.26 14.24 -0.79
N PRO A 432 -10.44 14.91 -0.81
CA PRO A 432 -11.00 15.53 0.39
C PRO A 432 -11.36 14.43 1.39
N ASP A 433 -10.36 13.98 2.15
CA ASP A 433 -10.56 13.13 3.31
C ASP A 433 -11.41 13.89 4.33
N VAL A 434 -12.20 13.20 5.13
CA VAL A 434 -12.84 13.78 6.32
C VAL A 434 -12.23 13.19 7.58
N ALA A 435 -11.40 12.16 7.45
CA ALA A 435 -10.83 11.44 8.57
C ALA A 435 -9.81 12.25 9.37
N VAL A 436 -9.65 11.84 10.63
CA VAL A 436 -8.54 12.22 11.49
C VAL A 436 -7.46 11.14 11.46
N HIS A 437 -6.19 11.52 11.55
CA HIS A 437 -5.08 10.57 11.42
C HIS A 437 -4.35 10.37 12.74
N CYS A 438 -4.06 9.11 13.06
CA CYS A 438 -3.22 8.69 14.17
C CYS A 438 -2.07 7.83 13.64
N HIS A 439 -0.84 8.30 13.78
CA HIS A 439 0.35 7.56 13.37
C HIS A 439 1.03 6.94 14.58
N LEU A 440 1.17 5.62 14.56
CA LEU A 440 2.04 4.91 15.50
C LEU A 440 3.42 4.83 14.87
N THR A 441 4.44 5.31 15.57
CA THR A 441 5.86 5.24 15.18
C THR A 441 6.65 4.74 16.38
N GLY A 442 7.88 4.28 16.22
CA GLY A 442 8.70 3.95 17.37
C GLY A 442 10.17 3.78 16.99
N ASN A 443 11.03 3.78 18.00
CA ASN A 443 12.44 3.46 17.82
C ASN A 443 12.61 2.00 17.39
N GLY A 444 13.62 1.69 16.58
CA GLY A 444 14.00 0.30 16.30
C GLY A 444 14.17 -0.50 17.59
N SER A 445 13.83 -1.79 17.56
CA SER A 445 14.21 -2.68 18.67
C SER A 445 15.74 -2.70 18.76
N SER A 446 16.30 -2.59 19.96
CA SER A 446 17.74 -2.47 20.24
C SER A 446 18.59 -3.69 19.88
N GLY A 447 18.14 -4.54 18.95
CA GLY A 447 18.95 -5.57 18.33
C GLY A 447 19.81 -4.96 17.22
N ASP A 448 21.12 -5.02 17.39
CA ASP A 448 22.07 -4.75 16.31
C ASP A 448 21.66 -5.58 15.07
N LEU A 449 21.59 -4.93 13.90
CA LEU A 449 21.42 -5.63 12.62
C LEU A 449 22.40 -6.82 12.56
N PRO A 450 21.95 -8.04 12.24
CA PRO A 450 22.83 -9.20 12.17
C PRO A 450 23.94 -8.93 11.16
N GLY A 451 25.18 -8.95 11.64
CA GLY A 451 26.31 -8.35 10.93
C GLY A 451 26.29 -6.85 11.14
N SER A 452 27.02 -6.39 12.15
CA SER A 452 27.42 -4.99 12.24
C SER A 452 28.26 -4.66 11.00
N VAL A 453 27.59 -4.30 9.92
CA VAL A 453 28.11 -3.43 8.87
C VAL A 453 28.50 -2.18 9.65
N GLY A 454 29.77 -2.15 10.10
CA GLY A 454 30.24 -1.16 11.06
C GLY A 454 29.90 0.24 10.58
N ALA A 455 29.83 1.20 11.50
CA ALA A 455 29.63 2.61 11.16
C ALA A 455 30.63 3.13 10.08
N ASP A 456 31.72 2.41 9.83
CA ASP A 456 32.74 2.66 8.80
C ASP A 456 32.46 2.06 7.40
N THR A 457 31.51 1.12 7.23
CA THR A 457 31.18 0.51 5.92
C THR A 457 29.88 1.04 5.31
N VAL A 458 29.15 1.90 6.02
CA VAL A 458 28.01 2.67 5.52
C VAL A 458 28.53 4.01 4.97
N PRO A 459 28.55 4.25 3.63
CA PRO A 459 28.89 5.57 3.08
C PRO A 459 27.97 6.67 3.63
N PRO A 460 28.39 7.96 3.59
CA PRO A 460 27.69 9.07 4.24
C PRO A 460 26.22 9.17 3.78
N GLY A 461 25.31 9.15 4.74
CA GLY A 461 23.85 9.25 4.54
C GLY A 461 23.11 9.06 5.86
N PRO A 462 21.80 9.34 5.92
CA PRO A 462 21.01 9.07 7.11
C PRO A 462 20.98 7.56 7.40
N GLY A 463 21.07 7.18 8.67
CA GLY A 463 20.84 5.80 9.11
C GLY A 463 19.39 5.38 8.84
N LEU A 464 19.14 4.06 8.79
CA LEU A 464 17.82 3.49 8.50
C LEU A 464 16.73 4.03 9.46
N ASP A 465 16.99 4.10 10.76
CA ASP A 465 16.08 4.71 11.75
C ASP A 465 15.68 6.15 11.38
N SER A 466 16.68 6.97 11.04
CA SER A 466 16.46 8.38 10.70
C SER A 466 15.65 8.50 9.41
N LEU A 467 15.87 7.61 8.45
CA LEU A 467 15.17 7.62 7.18
C LEU A 467 13.73 7.12 7.32
N HIS A 468 13.50 6.08 8.13
CA HIS A 468 12.16 5.59 8.47
C HIS A 468 11.34 6.67 9.18
N ALA A 469 11.92 7.33 10.18
CA ALA A 469 11.29 8.46 10.85
C ALA A 469 10.98 9.62 9.87
N ALA A 470 11.89 9.90 8.93
CA ALA A 470 11.71 10.93 7.91
C ALA A 470 10.60 10.56 6.90
N GLN A 471 10.47 9.29 6.51
CA GLN A 471 9.35 8.79 5.70
C GLN A 471 8.03 9.01 6.41
N ALA A 472 7.93 8.59 7.68
CA ALA A 472 6.73 8.75 8.47
C ALA A 472 6.33 10.22 8.61
N ARG A 473 7.31 11.09 8.90
CA ARG A 473 7.09 12.53 9.05
C ARG A 473 6.63 13.19 7.75
N ALA A 474 7.18 12.80 6.60
CA ALA A 474 6.77 13.36 5.31
C ALA A 474 5.28 13.20 5.04
N VAL A 475 4.74 12.01 5.33
CA VAL A 475 3.32 11.71 5.24
C VAL A 475 2.51 12.59 6.21
N MET A 476 2.91 12.64 7.47
CA MET A 476 2.21 13.44 8.49
C MET A 476 2.21 14.94 8.15
N ASP A 477 3.31 15.47 7.64
CA ASP A 477 3.42 16.88 7.26
C ASP A 477 2.56 17.19 6.02
N ASP A 478 2.42 16.24 5.10
CA ASP A 478 1.52 16.38 3.96
C ASP A 478 0.05 16.43 4.38
N GLN A 479 -0.36 15.57 5.32
CA GLN A 479 -1.68 15.59 5.92
C GLN A 479 -1.94 16.91 6.67
N ARG A 480 -0.97 17.39 7.47
CA ARG A 480 -1.08 18.68 8.16
C ARG A 480 -1.21 19.85 7.19
N ARG A 481 -0.43 19.88 6.11
CA ARG A 481 -0.54 20.91 5.05
C ARG A 481 -1.92 20.94 4.40
N ARG A 482 -2.60 19.80 4.33
CA ARG A 482 -3.99 19.67 3.86
C ARG A 482 -5.04 20.02 4.93
N GLY A 483 -4.61 20.50 6.10
CA GLY A 483 -5.50 20.94 7.19
C GLY A 483 -6.05 19.79 8.04
N ARG A 484 -5.43 18.61 8.01
CA ARG A 484 -5.91 17.45 8.78
C ARG A 484 -5.42 17.47 10.23
N PRO A 485 -6.28 17.14 11.22
CA PRO A 485 -5.81 16.79 12.55
C PRO A 485 -4.98 15.50 12.50
N VAL A 486 -3.69 15.62 12.82
CA VAL A 486 -2.74 14.52 12.86
C VAL A 486 -2.20 14.36 14.29
N LEU A 487 -2.40 13.18 14.86
CA LEU A 487 -1.80 12.72 16.10
C LEU A 487 -0.67 11.73 15.77
N ARG A 488 0.53 11.93 16.32
CA ARG A 488 1.61 10.93 16.28
C ARG A 488 1.88 10.44 17.69
N LEU A 489 1.79 9.13 17.88
CA LEU A 489 2.20 8.43 19.09
C LEU A 489 3.53 7.74 18.78
N HIS A 490 4.63 8.33 19.24
CA HIS A 490 5.97 7.79 19.05
C HIS A 490 6.40 6.98 20.26
N LEU A 491 6.50 5.66 20.10
CA LEU A 491 6.92 4.72 21.13
C LEU A 491 8.45 4.85 21.33
N THR A 492 8.86 5.64 22.31
CA THR A 492 10.29 5.84 22.63
C THR A 492 10.92 4.57 23.21
N ASP A 493 10.11 3.80 23.93
CA ASP A 493 10.37 2.42 24.32
C ASP A 493 9.23 1.59 23.75
N ARG A 494 9.55 0.63 22.87
CA ARG A 494 8.58 -0.15 22.11
C ARG A 494 7.59 -0.87 23.04
N LEU A 495 8.11 -1.61 24.02
CA LEU A 495 7.29 -2.43 24.90
C LEU A 495 6.49 -1.58 25.89
N ALA A 496 7.14 -0.63 26.56
CA ALA A 496 6.48 0.24 27.53
C ALA A 496 5.42 1.11 26.85
N GLY A 497 5.72 1.63 25.66
CA GLY A 497 4.79 2.41 24.86
C GLY A 497 3.56 1.58 24.46
N LEU A 498 3.73 0.35 23.97
CA LEU A 498 2.60 -0.52 23.64
C LEU A 498 1.71 -0.83 24.85
N VAL A 499 2.30 -1.07 26.03
CA VAL A 499 1.55 -1.26 27.27
C VAL A 499 0.75 -0.01 27.64
N THR A 500 1.35 1.17 27.51
CA THR A 500 0.68 2.45 27.78
C THR A 500 -0.45 2.71 26.80
N LEU A 501 -0.25 2.46 25.50
CA LEU A 501 -1.28 2.59 24.49
C LEU A 501 -2.44 1.63 24.76
N ALA A 502 -2.14 0.35 25.06
CA ALA A 502 -3.15 -0.64 25.38
C ALA A 502 -4.01 -0.20 26.57
N ARG A 503 -3.41 0.29 27.66
CA ARG A 503 -4.14 0.84 28.80
C ARG A 503 -5.01 2.03 28.41
N ALA A 504 -4.45 2.97 27.65
CA ALA A 504 -5.15 4.18 27.23
C ALA A 504 -6.41 3.90 26.38
N VAL A 505 -6.46 2.78 25.66
CA VAL A 505 -7.61 2.38 24.84
C VAL A 505 -8.59 1.44 25.54
N THR A 506 -8.17 0.76 26.62
CA THR A 506 -9.04 -0.16 27.38
C THR A 506 -9.61 0.42 28.66
N GLU A 507 -8.94 1.39 29.27
CA GLU A 507 -9.39 2.03 30.50
C GLU A 507 -10.37 3.18 30.18
N PRO A 508 -11.47 3.32 30.95
CA PRO A 508 -12.53 4.29 30.68
C PRO A 508 -12.15 5.75 30.95
#